data_AF-A0A8C9LEB2-F1
#
_entry.id   AF-A0A8C9LEB2-F1
#
_cell.length_a   1.000
_cell.length_b   1.000
_cell.length_c   1.000
_cell.angle_alpha   90.00
_cell.angle_beta   90.00
_cell.angle_gamma   90.00
#
_symmetry.space_group_name_H-M   'P 1'
#
loop_
_entity.id
_entity.type
_entity.pdbx_description
1 polymer ?
#
loop_
_entity_poly.entity_id
_entity_poly.type
_entity_poly.pdbx_seq_one_letter_code
_entity_poly.pdbx_strand_id
1 'polypeptide(L)'
;LNIAKTLSLFSFTSPAVKRLLGWKQGDEEEKWAEKAVDSLVKKLKKKKGAMEELERALSCPGQPSKCVTIPRSLDGRLQVSHRKGLPHVIYCRVWRWPDLQSHHELKPLECCEFPFGSKQKEVCINPYHYRRNCSVQSVILFLSPSTLKAEQIARYIPDRCFPN
;
A
#
# COMPACT_ATOMS: atom_id res chain seq x y z
N LEU A 1 30.62 -26.58 12.46
CA LEU A 1 29.32 -25.90 12.67
C LEU A 1 29.28 -24.65 11.81
N ASN A 2 28.33 -24.57 10.87
CA ASN A 2 28.26 -23.52 9.85
C ASN A 2 27.96 -22.14 10.46
N ILE A 3 28.91 -21.21 10.32
CA ILE A 3 28.88 -19.81 10.76
C ILE A 3 27.76 -18.99 10.07
N ALA A 4 27.12 -19.54 9.04
CA ALA A 4 26.05 -18.88 8.29
C ALA A 4 24.66 -18.84 8.98
N LYS A 5 24.45 -19.56 10.10
CA LYS A 5 23.14 -19.58 10.79
C LYS A 5 22.94 -18.46 11.83
N THR A 6 23.96 -17.68 12.16
CA THR A 6 23.93 -16.76 13.33
C THR A 6 23.77 -15.27 12.98
N LEU A 7 23.64 -14.91 11.70
CA LEU A 7 23.40 -13.50 11.30
C LEU A 7 21.92 -13.15 11.09
N SER A 8 21.00 -14.11 11.26
CA SER A 8 19.56 -13.88 11.06
C SER A 8 18.81 -13.43 12.32
N LEU A 9 19.47 -13.32 13.49
CA LEU A 9 18.77 -13.17 14.77
C LEU A 9 18.48 -11.73 15.22
N PHE A 10 18.93 -10.70 14.48
CA PHE A 10 18.64 -9.31 14.82
C PHE A 10 18.44 -8.45 13.56
N SER A 11 17.34 -8.67 12.82
CA SER A 11 16.78 -7.54 12.07
C SER A 11 16.16 -6.60 13.12
N PHE A 12 16.91 -5.61 13.58
CA PHE A 12 16.42 -4.54 14.46
C PHE A 12 15.47 -3.64 13.66
N THR A 13 14.31 -4.17 13.29
CA THR A 13 13.22 -3.37 12.75
C THR A 13 12.72 -2.47 13.86
N SER A 14 12.61 -1.18 13.58
CA SER A 14 12.09 -0.24 14.58
C SER A 14 10.67 -0.65 15.01
N PRO A 15 10.24 -0.39 16.27
CA PRO A 15 8.91 -0.77 16.73
C PRO A 15 7.78 -0.26 15.83
N ALA A 16 7.96 0.91 15.22
CA ALA A 16 7.03 1.47 14.25
C ALA A 16 6.92 0.62 12.96
N VAL A 17 8.04 0.10 12.46
CA VAL A 17 8.05 -0.80 11.29
C VAL A 17 7.32 -2.10 11.62
N LYS A 18 7.55 -2.68 12.80
CA LYS A 18 6.84 -3.89 13.25
C LYS A 18 5.34 -3.67 13.34
N ARG A 19 4.90 -2.54 13.91
CA ARG A 19 3.48 -2.17 13.92
C ARG A 19 2.95 -2.09 12.49
N LEU A 20 3.57 -1.27 11.64
CA LEU A 20 3.11 -1.04 10.27
C LEU A 20 3.06 -2.31 9.40
N LEU A 21 3.96 -3.27 9.64
CA LEU A 21 3.94 -4.58 8.98
C LEU A 21 2.80 -5.48 9.48
N GLY A 22 2.25 -5.24 10.67
CA GLY A 22 1.06 -5.96 11.17
C GLY A 22 -0.20 -5.76 10.33
N TRP A 23 -0.26 -4.71 9.48
CA TRP A 23 -1.35 -4.49 8.52
C TRP A 23 -0.98 -4.92 7.08
N LYS A 24 0.20 -5.50 6.85
CA LYS A 24 0.63 -5.99 5.54
C LYS A 24 -0.34 -7.06 5.03
N GLN A 25 -0.61 -7.06 3.73
CA GLN A 25 -1.42 -8.07 3.05
C GLN A 25 -0.54 -9.06 2.29
N GLY A 26 -0.88 -10.35 2.38
CA GLY A 26 -0.17 -11.47 1.75
C GLY A 26 1.21 -11.75 2.37
N ASP A 27 1.80 -12.90 2.04
CA ASP A 27 3.09 -13.35 2.62
C ASP A 27 4.27 -13.19 1.66
N GLU A 28 3.98 -13.06 0.37
CA GLU A 28 5.03 -12.89 -0.64
C GLU A 28 5.82 -11.58 -0.44
N GLU A 29 7.11 -11.64 -0.75
CA GLU A 29 8.06 -10.51 -0.70
C GLU A 29 8.20 -9.79 0.66
N GLU A 30 7.96 -10.48 1.77
CA GLU A 30 8.01 -9.92 3.14
C GLU A 30 9.27 -9.08 3.43
N LYS A 31 10.46 -9.61 3.13
CA LYS A 31 11.74 -8.91 3.32
C LYS A 31 11.85 -7.61 2.51
N TRP A 32 11.21 -7.55 1.35
CA TRP A 32 11.21 -6.34 0.54
C TRP A 32 10.21 -5.31 1.08
N ALA A 33 9.03 -5.76 1.50
CA ALA A 33 8.03 -4.91 2.16
C ALA A 33 8.57 -4.29 3.45
N GLU A 34 9.31 -5.04 4.27
CA GLU A 34 10.00 -4.54 5.47
C GLU A 34 10.93 -3.36 5.14
N LYS A 35 11.75 -3.48 4.09
CA LYS A 35 12.64 -2.40 3.63
C LYS A 35 11.85 -1.19 3.10
N ALA A 36 10.72 -1.41 2.43
CA ALA A 36 9.87 -0.35 1.91
C ALA A 36 9.21 0.46 3.05
N VAL A 37 8.70 -0.23 4.07
CA VAL A 37 8.10 0.36 5.27
C VAL A 37 9.17 1.05 6.11
N ASP A 38 10.35 0.46 6.30
CA ASP A 38 11.45 1.10 7.02
C ASP A 38 11.89 2.42 6.36
N SER A 39 12.03 2.42 5.03
CA SER A 39 12.31 3.64 4.26
C SER A 39 11.22 4.70 4.44
N LEU A 40 9.95 4.29 4.50
CA LEU A 40 8.84 5.21 4.73
C LEU A 40 8.89 5.81 6.13
N VAL A 41 9.04 4.98 7.16
CA VAL A 41 9.07 5.43 8.57
C VAL A 41 10.18 6.46 8.77
N LYS A 42 11.35 6.25 8.17
CA LYS A 42 12.46 7.23 8.19
C LYS A 42 12.09 8.57 7.56
N LYS A 43 11.25 8.58 6.51
CA LYS A 43 10.74 9.82 5.88
C LYS A 43 9.66 10.48 6.73
N LEU A 44 8.70 9.71 7.23
CA LEU A 44 7.57 10.24 8.01
C LEU A 44 8.00 10.77 9.38
N LYS A 45 9.04 10.19 10.00
CA LYS A 45 9.63 10.73 11.25
C LYS A 45 10.15 12.16 11.12
N LYS A 46 10.40 12.67 9.90
CA LYS A 46 10.79 14.07 9.65
C LYS A 46 9.59 15.02 9.64
N LYS A 47 8.36 14.51 9.55
CA LYS A 47 7.11 15.28 9.49
C LYS A 47 6.27 14.97 10.73
N LYS A 48 6.14 15.95 11.63
CA LYS A 48 5.39 15.82 12.89
C LYS A 48 3.94 15.39 12.60
N GLY A 49 3.46 14.34 13.28
CA GLY A 49 2.09 13.83 13.15
C GLY A 49 1.85 12.88 11.97
N ALA A 50 2.80 12.73 11.04
CA ALA A 50 2.57 11.93 9.84
C ALA A 50 2.57 10.41 10.10
N MET A 51 3.31 9.96 11.12
CA MET A 51 3.33 8.56 11.53
C MET A 51 2.01 8.16 12.20
N GLU A 52 1.54 9.00 13.12
CA GLU A 52 0.29 8.82 13.85
C GLU A 52 -0.91 8.81 12.91
N GLU A 53 -0.91 9.69 11.91
CA GLU A 53 -1.96 9.75 10.89
C GLU A 53 -1.97 8.50 10.01
N LEU A 54 -0.81 7.95 9.66
CA LEU A 54 -0.72 6.69 8.91
C LEU A 54 -1.22 5.51 9.74
N GLU A 55 -0.79 5.41 11.00
CA GLU A 55 -1.25 4.36 11.91
C GLU A 55 -2.77 4.42 12.09
N ARG A 56 -3.33 5.62 12.27
CA ARG A 56 -4.78 5.84 12.37
C ARG A 56 -5.54 5.40 11.12
N ALA A 57 -5.01 5.74 9.94
CA ALA A 57 -5.62 5.34 8.67
C ALA A 57 -5.62 3.81 8.50
N LEU A 58 -4.54 3.13 8.90
CA LEU A 58 -4.43 1.66 8.84
C LEU A 58 -5.27 0.94 9.90
N SER A 59 -5.39 1.50 11.11
CA SER A 59 -6.13 0.89 12.22
C SER A 59 -7.64 1.01 12.10
N CYS A 60 -8.13 2.06 11.43
CA CYS A 60 -9.55 2.34 11.29
C CYS A 60 -9.94 2.54 9.80
N PRO A 61 -9.90 1.47 8.98
CA PRO A 61 -10.55 1.48 7.66
C PRO A 61 -12.02 1.88 7.86
N GLY A 62 -12.57 2.77 7.04
CA GLY A 62 -13.90 3.36 7.26
C GLY A 62 -13.90 4.81 7.68
N GLN A 63 -12.85 5.23 8.39
CA GLN A 63 -12.83 6.58 8.93
C GLN A 63 -12.04 7.53 8.02
N PRO A 64 -12.54 8.76 7.83
CA PRO A 64 -11.81 9.76 7.08
C PRO A 64 -10.44 10.02 7.73
N SER A 65 -9.39 9.92 6.92
CA SER A 65 -8.01 10.18 7.29
C SER A 65 -7.41 11.31 6.46
N LYS A 66 -6.41 12.00 7.01
CA LYS A 66 -5.68 13.06 6.30
C LYS A 66 -4.65 12.44 5.34
N CYS A 67 -4.13 13.27 4.44
CA CYS A 67 -3.06 12.84 3.54
C CYS A 67 -1.79 12.54 4.34
N VAL A 68 -1.21 11.37 4.10
CA VAL A 68 0.15 11.03 4.54
C VAL A 68 1.05 11.16 3.33
N THR A 69 1.94 12.16 3.34
CA THR A 69 2.71 12.52 2.14
C THR A 69 4.21 12.29 2.29
N ILE A 70 4.88 12.10 1.15
CA ILE A 70 6.33 12.12 1.04
C ILE A 70 6.76 13.05 -0.11
N PRO A 71 8.02 13.55 -0.11
CA PRO A 71 8.54 14.32 -1.22
C PRO A 71 8.53 13.53 -2.53
N ARG A 72 8.12 14.18 -3.62
CA ARG A 72 8.06 13.59 -4.96
C ARG A 72 9.41 13.70 -5.66
N SER A 73 9.93 12.57 -6.17
CA SER A 73 11.11 12.56 -7.06
C SER A 73 10.79 13.22 -8.40
N LEU A 74 11.81 13.66 -9.14
CA LEU A 74 11.64 14.29 -10.46
C LEU A 74 10.88 13.41 -11.46
N ASP A 75 11.15 12.10 -11.46
CA ASP A 75 10.47 11.11 -12.30
C ASP A 75 9.26 10.45 -11.59
N GLY A 76 8.94 10.89 -10.37
CA GLY A 76 7.86 10.34 -9.55
C GLY A 76 8.11 8.95 -8.97
N ARG A 77 9.28 8.32 -9.20
CA ARG A 77 9.59 6.98 -8.73
C ARG A 77 10.31 6.99 -7.38
N LEU A 78 10.05 5.96 -6.59
CA LEU A 78 10.75 5.64 -5.34
C LEU A 78 11.58 4.37 -5.55
N GLN A 79 12.84 4.40 -5.12
CA GLN A 79 13.74 3.25 -5.14
C GLN A 79 13.81 2.59 -3.76
N VAL A 80 13.51 1.29 -3.69
CA VAL A 80 13.61 0.48 -2.47
C VAL A 80 14.37 -0.80 -2.81
N SER A 81 15.53 -1.00 -2.17
CA SER A 81 16.35 -2.21 -2.31
C SER A 81 16.56 -2.64 -3.78
N HIS A 82 17.07 -1.72 -4.60
CA HIS A 82 17.32 -1.89 -6.06
C HIS A 82 16.09 -1.97 -6.96
N ARG A 83 14.87 -1.96 -6.42
CA ARG A 83 13.63 -1.91 -7.21
C ARG A 83 13.10 -0.48 -7.28
N LYS A 84 12.66 -0.05 -8.46
CA LYS A 84 12.02 1.27 -8.67
C LYS A 84 10.52 1.07 -8.91
N GLY A 85 9.69 1.84 -8.23
CA GLY A 85 8.25 1.81 -8.39
C GLY A 85 7.60 3.14 -8.01
N LEU A 86 6.30 3.27 -8.25
CA LEU A 86 5.58 4.47 -7.85
C LEU A 86 5.17 4.37 -6.37
N PRO A 87 5.40 5.40 -5.55
CA PRO A 87 5.27 5.28 -4.09
C PRO A 87 3.85 4.91 -3.65
N HIS A 88 2.82 5.54 -4.22
CA HIS A 88 1.42 5.21 -3.91
C HIS A 88 1.07 3.76 -4.28
N VAL A 89 1.59 3.24 -5.41
CA VAL A 89 1.40 1.82 -5.81
C VAL A 89 2.08 0.88 -4.84
N ILE A 90 3.34 1.17 -4.45
CA ILE A 90 4.11 0.36 -3.50
C ILE A 90 3.34 0.19 -2.20
N TYR A 91 2.89 1.29 -1.60
CA TYR A 91 2.25 1.26 -0.30
C TYR A 91 0.80 0.76 -0.33
N CYS A 92 0.06 1.00 -1.43
CA CYS A 92 -1.23 0.33 -1.65
C CYS A 92 -1.07 -1.19 -1.80
N ARG A 93 0.01 -1.65 -2.45
CA ARG A 93 0.30 -3.08 -2.59
C ARG A 93 0.61 -3.72 -1.24
N VAL A 94 1.39 -3.05 -0.40
CA VAL A 94 1.77 -3.54 0.94
C VAL A 94 0.55 -3.68 1.85
N TRP A 95 -0.36 -2.70 1.91
CA TRP A 95 -1.42 -2.66 2.93
C TRP A 95 -2.83 -3.00 2.46
N ARG A 96 -3.09 -3.10 1.15
CA ARG A 96 -4.45 -3.35 0.64
C ARG A 96 -4.49 -4.43 -0.44
N TRP A 97 -3.70 -4.29 -1.49
CA TRP A 97 -3.84 -5.11 -2.71
C TRP A 97 -2.52 -5.73 -3.14
N PRO A 98 -2.12 -6.89 -2.58
CA PRO A 98 -0.84 -7.51 -2.91
C PRO A 98 -0.72 -7.87 -4.41
N ASP A 99 -1.85 -8.09 -5.07
CA ASP A 99 -1.97 -8.40 -6.50
C ASP A 99 -2.02 -7.16 -7.42
N LEU A 100 -1.93 -5.94 -6.89
CA LEU A 100 -1.97 -4.71 -7.67
C LEU A 100 -0.81 -4.66 -8.68
N GLN A 101 -1.09 -4.61 -9.98
CA GLN A 101 -0.07 -4.69 -11.03
C GLN A 101 0.43 -3.31 -11.45
N SER A 102 -0.48 -2.36 -11.65
CA SER A 102 -0.16 -1.05 -12.22
C SER A 102 -0.92 0.11 -11.58
N HIS A 103 -0.37 1.32 -11.70
CA HIS A 103 -1.02 2.57 -11.27
C HIS A 103 -2.34 2.87 -11.99
N HIS A 104 -2.57 2.33 -13.19
CA HIS A 104 -3.84 2.50 -13.91
C HIS A 104 -5.03 1.87 -13.18
N GLU A 105 -4.76 0.89 -12.31
CA GLU A 105 -5.77 0.29 -11.44
C GLU A 105 -6.11 1.18 -10.25
N LEU A 106 -5.37 2.26 -9.96
CA LEU A 106 -5.66 3.16 -8.85
C LEU A 106 -6.26 4.47 -9.35
N LYS A 107 -7.34 4.91 -8.70
CA LYS A 107 -7.85 6.27 -8.80
C LYS A 107 -7.82 6.95 -7.43
N PRO A 108 -7.39 8.21 -7.34
CA PRO A 108 -7.50 8.95 -6.10
C PRO A 108 -8.97 9.20 -5.74
N LEU A 109 -9.25 9.30 -4.44
CA LEU A 109 -10.51 9.80 -3.92
C LEU A 109 -10.51 11.33 -3.88
N GLU A 110 -11.69 11.93 -3.83
CA GLU A 110 -11.87 13.39 -3.76
C GLU A 110 -11.30 13.99 -2.46
N CYS A 111 -11.25 13.21 -1.38
CA CYS A 111 -10.64 13.63 -0.11
C CYS A 111 -9.10 13.72 -0.15
N CYS A 112 -8.46 13.28 -1.23
CA CYS A 112 -7.01 13.32 -1.37
C CYS A 112 -6.56 14.66 -1.95
N GLU A 113 -5.90 15.48 -1.15
CA GLU A 113 -5.35 16.78 -1.56
C GLU A 113 -4.04 16.64 -2.38
N PHE A 114 -3.28 15.56 -2.16
CA PHE A 114 -1.96 15.33 -2.78
C PHE A 114 -1.91 14.04 -3.62
N PRO A 115 -2.85 13.79 -4.54
CA PRO A 115 -2.84 12.55 -5.31
C PRO A 115 -1.65 12.54 -6.27
N PHE A 116 -1.11 11.36 -6.59
CA PHE A 116 0.07 11.21 -7.45
C PHE A 116 -0.01 11.99 -8.78
N GLY A 117 -1.20 12.05 -9.39
CA GLY A 117 -1.44 12.74 -10.67
C GLY A 117 -1.42 14.28 -10.59
N SER A 118 -1.54 14.89 -9.40
CA SER A 118 -1.61 16.35 -9.22
C SER A 118 -0.29 17.09 -9.51
N LYS A 119 0.79 16.34 -9.72
CA LYS A 119 2.15 16.84 -10.00
C LYS A 119 2.74 17.81 -8.96
N GLN A 120 2.21 17.80 -7.73
CA GLN A 120 2.71 18.62 -6.62
C GLN A 120 4.10 18.17 -6.12
N LYS A 121 4.71 18.98 -5.26
CA LYS A 121 6.01 18.69 -4.61
C LYS A 121 5.95 17.49 -3.66
N GLU A 122 4.77 17.23 -3.09
CA GLU A 122 4.49 16.09 -2.23
C GLU A 122 3.53 15.12 -2.93
N VAL A 123 3.59 13.85 -2.54
CA VAL A 123 2.67 12.80 -2.98
C VAL A 123 2.09 12.06 -1.78
N CYS A 124 0.77 11.91 -1.74
CA CYS A 124 0.05 11.10 -0.76
C CYS A 124 0.28 9.61 -1.01
N ILE A 125 0.64 8.90 0.05
CA ILE A 125 0.84 7.44 0.07
C ILE A 125 -0.17 6.72 0.97
N ASN A 126 -1.13 7.44 1.56
CA ASN A 126 -2.20 6.85 2.35
C ASN A 126 -3.01 5.92 1.43
N PRO A 127 -3.03 4.60 1.67
CA PRO A 127 -3.66 3.65 0.77
C PRO A 127 -5.20 3.78 0.73
N TYR A 128 -5.81 4.42 1.73
CA TYR A 128 -7.25 4.70 1.77
C TYR A 128 -7.65 5.97 1.03
N HIS A 129 -6.67 6.74 0.52
CA HIS A 129 -6.91 7.88 -0.38
C HIS A 129 -6.98 7.47 -1.85
N TYR A 130 -6.88 6.17 -2.12
CA TYR A 130 -7.00 5.57 -3.44
C TYR A 130 -8.08 4.48 -3.42
N ARG A 131 -8.81 4.36 -4.53
CA ARG A 131 -9.69 3.23 -4.81
C ARG A 131 -9.12 2.43 -5.97
N ARG A 132 -9.37 1.12 -5.96
CA ARG A 132 -8.99 0.25 -7.08
C ARG A 132 -10.11 0.24 -8.11
N ASN A 133 -9.79 0.58 -9.35
CA ASN A 133 -10.64 0.27 -10.49
C ASN A 133 -10.57 -1.23 -10.73
N CYS A 134 -11.57 -1.94 -10.23
CA CYS A 134 -11.85 -3.27 -10.73
C CYS A 134 -12.56 -3.09 -12.06
N SER A 135 -11.85 -3.21 -13.19
CA SER A 135 -12.54 -3.30 -14.48
C SER A 135 -13.44 -4.54 -14.43
N VAL A 136 -14.74 -4.37 -14.68
CA VAL A 136 -15.70 -5.49 -14.72
C VAL A 136 -15.23 -6.60 -15.69
N GLN A 137 -14.44 -6.25 -16.71
CA GLN A 137 -13.80 -7.18 -17.64
C GLN A 137 -12.75 -8.10 -17.01
N SER A 138 -11.97 -7.62 -16.03
CA SER A 138 -10.93 -8.46 -15.41
C SER A 138 -11.51 -9.48 -14.44
N VAL A 139 -12.69 -9.24 -13.86
CA VAL A 139 -13.38 -10.19 -12.98
C VAL A 139 -14.09 -11.31 -13.77
N ILE A 140 -14.60 -11.00 -14.97
CA ILE A 140 -15.31 -11.98 -15.83
C ILE A 140 -14.37 -13.06 -16.37
N LEU A 141 -13.08 -12.75 -16.61
CA LEU A 141 -12.11 -13.69 -17.20
C LEU A 141 -11.59 -14.77 -16.25
N PHE A 142 -11.70 -14.58 -14.93
CA PHE A 142 -11.26 -15.58 -13.93
C PHE A 142 -12.41 -16.48 -13.42
N LEU A 143 -13.64 -16.26 -13.88
CA LEU A 143 -14.80 -17.02 -13.42
C LEU A 143 -15.21 -18.03 -14.50
N SER A 144 -15.00 -19.31 -14.19
CA SER A 144 -15.56 -20.41 -14.99
C SER A 144 -17.08 -20.22 -15.13
N PRO A 145 -17.68 -20.40 -16.32
CA PRO A 145 -19.12 -20.20 -16.56
C PRO A 145 -20.04 -21.06 -15.68
N SER A 146 -19.50 -22.08 -15.00
CA SER A 146 -20.29 -23.14 -14.37
C SER A 146 -20.63 -22.94 -12.88
N THR A 147 -20.08 -21.96 -12.18
CA THR A 147 -20.31 -21.81 -10.73
C THR A 147 -20.04 -20.39 -10.26
N LEU A 148 -21.06 -19.53 -10.23
CA LEU A 148 -21.35 -18.61 -9.10
C LEU A 148 -22.60 -17.78 -9.41
N LYS A 149 -23.52 -17.67 -8.44
CA LYS A 149 -24.69 -16.78 -8.50
C LYS A 149 -24.22 -15.32 -8.39
N ALA A 150 -24.90 -14.39 -9.07
CA ALA A 150 -24.57 -12.94 -9.10
C ALA A 150 -24.32 -12.32 -7.71
N GLU A 151 -24.91 -12.89 -6.66
CA GLU A 151 -24.75 -12.48 -5.25
C GLU A 151 -23.34 -12.74 -4.66
N GLN A 152 -22.54 -13.66 -5.19
CA GLN A 152 -21.16 -13.87 -4.74
C GLN A 152 -20.17 -12.92 -5.44
N ILE A 153 -20.46 -12.54 -6.69
CA ILE A 153 -19.72 -11.48 -7.40
C ILE A 153 -19.93 -10.14 -6.70
N ALA A 154 -21.17 -9.85 -6.29
CA ALA A 154 -21.55 -8.66 -5.54
C ALA A 154 -20.93 -8.59 -4.12
N ARG A 155 -20.38 -9.68 -3.58
CA ARG A 155 -19.65 -9.70 -2.30
C ARG A 155 -18.13 -9.62 -2.46
N TYR A 156 -17.58 -10.15 -3.56
CA TYR A 156 -16.14 -10.16 -3.81
C TYR A 156 -15.59 -8.83 -4.36
N ILE A 157 -16.42 -8.09 -5.08
CA ILE A 157 -16.05 -6.83 -5.73
C ILE A 157 -16.03 -5.63 -4.73
N PRO A 158 -17.00 -5.42 -3.82
CA PRO A 158 -17.00 -4.22 -2.98
C PRO A 158 -15.79 -4.10 -2.05
N ASP A 159 -15.42 -5.18 -1.35
CA ASP A 159 -14.34 -5.19 -0.36
C ASP A 159 -12.95 -4.97 -0.98
N ARG A 160 -12.76 -5.27 -2.28
CA ARG A 160 -11.52 -4.97 -3.00
C ARG A 160 -11.52 -3.59 -3.65
N CYS A 161 -12.67 -3.08 -4.08
CA CYS A 161 -12.68 -1.88 -4.94
C CYS A 161 -12.97 -0.60 -4.14
N PHE A 162 -13.68 -0.69 -3.01
CA PHE A 162 -14.01 0.45 -2.16
C PHE A 162 -13.31 0.32 -0.80
N PRO A 163 -12.68 1.38 -0.27
CA PRO A 163 -12.46 1.42 1.16
C PRO A 163 -13.84 1.44 1.83
N ASN A 164 -14.13 0.45 2.68
CA ASN A 164 -15.17 0.61 3.70
C ASN A 164 -14.96 1.93 4.43
#